data_AF-A0A6H0ACR4-F1
#
_entry.id   AF-A0A6H0ACR4-F1
#
_cell.length_a   1.000
_cell.length_b   1.000
_cell.length_c   1.000
_cell.angle_alpha   90.00
_cell.angle_beta   90.00
_cell.angle_gamma   90.00
#
_symmetry.space_group_name_H-M   'P 1'
#
loop_
_entity.id
_entity.type
_entity.pdbx_description
1 polymer ?
#
loop_
_entity_poly.entity_id
_entity_poly.type
_entity_poly.pdbx_seq_one_letter_code
_entity_poly.pdbx_strand_id
1 'polypeptide(L)'
;MVNVGFTGSETTVRDVVAKWRKQVNSPVIAPVRLPSASRVSRWLMPWRMIRGEENYASRFIESMCQKEPQLKMAQQLSLDFYRMLKTKNKSQLNQSFTDVSQSGLIDLQRVAASMEADATAIHEAISSRWSNGVVEGHVNRLKMLKRQMYGRAGFELLRRRVMSPLA
;
A
#
# COMPACT_ATOMS: atom_id res chain seq x y z
N MET A 1 46.14 -19.46 40.02
CA MET A 1 45.57 -18.41 40.89
C MET A 1 44.18 -18.05 40.39
N VAL A 2 43.12 -18.63 40.97
CA VAL A 2 41.76 -18.05 40.89
C VAL A 2 41.12 -18.26 42.26
N ASN A 3 41.61 -17.53 43.26
CA ASN A 3 41.12 -17.56 44.65
C ASN A 3 40.14 -16.40 44.93
N VAL A 4 39.28 -16.08 43.97
CA VAL A 4 38.27 -15.01 44.12
C VAL A 4 36.91 -15.53 43.65
N GLY A 5 36.48 -16.65 44.24
CA GLY A 5 35.13 -17.18 44.08
C GLY A 5 34.30 -16.90 45.33
N PHE A 6 32.98 -16.75 45.17
CA PHE A 6 32.07 -16.64 46.29
C PHE A 6 32.17 -17.90 47.17
N THR A 7 32.51 -17.72 48.45
CA THR A 7 32.78 -18.83 49.39
C THR A 7 31.53 -19.34 50.13
N GLY A 8 30.35 -18.76 49.84
CA GLY A 8 29.09 -19.14 50.45
C GLY A 8 28.41 -20.34 49.76
N SER A 9 27.21 -20.67 50.24
CA SER A 9 26.43 -21.79 49.70
C SER A 9 25.93 -21.52 48.28
N GLU A 10 25.94 -22.56 47.44
CA GLU A 10 25.38 -22.53 46.08
C GLU A 10 23.90 -22.10 46.09
N THR A 11 23.16 -22.46 47.14
CA THR A 11 21.74 -22.07 47.30
C THR A 11 21.55 -20.56 47.38
N THR A 12 22.45 -19.85 48.06
CA THR A 12 22.41 -18.38 48.17
C THR A 12 22.62 -17.71 46.82
N VAL A 13 23.57 -18.23 46.01
CA VAL A 13 23.79 -17.74 44.65
C VAL A 13 22.56 -18.02 43.78
N ARG A 14 22.01 -19.24 43.89
CA ARG A 14 20.83 -19.67 43.13
C ARG A 14 19.61 -18.79 43.42
N ASP A 15 19.37 -18.44 44.68
CA ASP A 15 18.24 -17.59 45.07
C ASP A 15 18.37 -16.14 44.59
N VAL A 16 19.57 -15.58 44.64
CA VAL A 16 19.85 -14.22 44.12
C VAL A 16 19.69 -14.20 42.59
N VAL A 17 20.25 -15.19 41.89
CA VAL A 17 20.11 -15.31 40.44
C VAL A 17 18.65 -15.55 40.04
N ALA A 18 17.89 -16.32 40.81
CA ALA A 18 16.46 -16.54 40.57
C ALA A 18 15.65 -15.24 40.73
N LYS A 19 15.97 -14.39 41.71
CA LYS A 19 15.37 -13.06 41.86
C LYS A 19 15.72 -12.15 40.68
N TRP A 20 16.98 -12.17 40.24
CA TRP A 20 17.40 -11.41 39.06
C TRP A 20 16.70 -11.89 37.79
N ARG A 21 16.54 -13.20 37.57
CA ARG A 21 15.76 -13.73 36.44
C ARG A 21 14.29 -13.31 36.47
N LYS A 22 13.69 -13.22 37.66
CA LYS A 22 12.31 -12.71 37.83
C LYS A 22 12.20 -11.20 37.59
N GLN A 23 13.22 -10.42 37.95
CA GLN A 23 13.27 -8.98 37.67
C GLN A 23 13.63 -8.66 36.21
N VAL A 24 14.42 -9.52 35.56
CA VAL A 24 14.77 -9.48 34.13
C VAL A 24 13.72 -10.18 33.26
N ASN A 25 12.52 -10.45 33.80
CA ASN A 25 11.32 -10.58 32.98
C ASN A 25 10.92 -9.18 32.47
N SER A 26 11.82 -8.50 31.76
CA SER A 26 11.38 -7.59 30.71
C SER A 26 10.43 -8.41 29.84
N PRO A 27 9.22 -7.91 29.51
CA PRO A 27 8.36 -8.64 28.59
C PRO A 27 9.24 -8.95 27.38
N VAL A 28 9.33 -10.23 27.02
CA VAL A 28 9.92 -10.61 25.74
C VAL A 28 9.12 -9.80 24.73
N ILE A 29 9.69 -8.70 24.24
CA ILE A 29 9.10 -7.93 23.16
C ILE A 29 9.25 -8.86 21.97
N ALA A 30 8.26 -9.75 21.80
CA ALA A 30 8.12 -10.49 20.58
C ALA A 30 8.23 -9.44 19.47
N PRO A 31 9.15 -9.61 18.49
CA PRO A 31 9.38 -8.59 17.49
C PRO A 31 8.02 -8.29 16.87
N VAL A 32 7.52 -7.07 17.10
CA VAL A 32 6.26 -6.63 16.53
C VAL A 32 6.43 -6.79 15.04
N ARG A 33 5.69 -7.72 14.43
CA ARG A 33 5.80 -7.96 13.00
C ARG A 33 5.38 -6.69 12.29
N LEU A 34 6.37 -5.96 11.77
CA LEU A 34 6.10 -4.76 11.00
C LEU A 34 5.31 -5.14 9.74
N PRO A 35 4.29 -4.36 9.38
CA PRO A 35 3.59 -4.55 8.12
C PRO A 35 4.55 -4.33 6.96
N SER A 36 4.39 -5.09 5.88
CA SER A 36 5.19 -4.89 4.67
C SER A 36 4.88 -3.54 4.03
N ALA A 37 5.85 -2.96 3.31
CA ALA A 37 5.67 -1.68 2.61
C ALA A 37 4.45 -1.69 1.67
N SER A 38 4.20 -2.81 0.98
CA SER A 38 3.01 -2.98 0.14
C SER A 38 1.70 -2.90 0.94
N ARG A 39 1.67 -3.44 2.16
CA ARG A 39 0.50 -3.39 3.04
C ARG A 39 0.27 -1.99 3.57
N VAL A 40 1.34 -1.31 4.01
CA VAL A 40 1.28 0.10 4.46
C VAL A 40 0.81 1.03 3.33
N SER A 41 1.33 0.84 2.12
CA SER A 41 0.91 1.62 0.93
C SER A 41 -0.58 1.49 0.65
N ARG A 42 -1.17 0.29 0.80
CA ARG A 42 -2.63 0.13 0.69
C ARG A 42 -3.37 0.88 1.77
N TRP A 43 -2.84 0.91 2.97
CA TRP A 43 -3.50 1.58 4.09
C TRP A 43 -3.53 3.10 3.94
N LEU A 44 -2.56 3.70 3.23
CA LEU A 44 -2.59 5.13 2.91
C LEU A 44 -3.82 5.53 2.08
N MET A 45 -4.47 4.55 1.43
CA MET A 45 -5.70 4.71 0.65
C MET A 45 -6.87 4.01 1.37
N PRO A 46 -7.74 4.75 2.11
CA PRO A 46 -8.77 4.16 2.96
C PRO A 46 -9.70 3.16 2.26
N TRP A 47 -9.97 3.34 0.97
CA TRP A 47 -10.81 2.44 0.16
C TRP A 47 -10.13 1.11 -0.22
N ARG A 48 -8.82 0.96 0.04
CA ARG A 48 -8.06 -0.30 -0.17
C ARG A 48 -7.77 -1.04 1.14
N MET A 49 -8.30 -0.56 2.26
CA MET A 49 -8.15 -1.18 3.57
C MET A 49 -8.89 -2.52 3.60
N ILE A 50 -8.22 -3.55 4.16
CA ILE A 50 -8.83 -4.86 4.37
C ILE A 50 -9.72 -4.79 5.61
N ARG A 51 -10.93 -5.35 5.54
CA ARG A 51 -11.86 -5.43 6.68
C ARG A 51 -11.19 -6.12 7.87
N GLY A 52 -11.31 -5.52 9.05
CA GLY A 52 -10.78 -6.05 10.30
C GLY A 52 -9.41 -5.51 10.75
N GLU A 53 -8.72 -4.73 9.90
CA GLU A 53 -7.42 -4.12 10.24
C GLU A 53 -7.50 -2.61 10.52
N GLU A 54 -8.70 -2.03 10.45
CA GLU A 54 -8.95 -0.59 10.43
C GLU A 54 -8.31 0.14 11.61
N ASN A 55 -8.50 -0.36 12.83
CA ASN A 55 -7.98 0.27 14.04
C ASN A 55 -6.43 0.21 14.11
N TYR A 56 -5.83 -0.93 13.75
CA TYR A 56 -4.37 -1.09 13.78
C TYR A 56 -3.72 -0.23 12.71
N ALA A 57 -4.21 -0.30 11.47
CA ALA A 57 -3.68 0.43 10.34
C ALA A 57 -3.84 1.95 10.51
N SER A 58 -4.98 2.42 11.05
CA SER A 58 -5.19 3.86 11.32
C SER A 58 -4.16 4.39 12.32
N ARG A 59 -3.97 3.69 13.45
CA ARG A 59 -2.96 4.07 14.45
C ARG A 59 -1.54 4.01 13.90
N PHE A 60 -1.25 3.00 13.08
CA PHE A 60 0.06 2.84 12.46
C PHE A 60 0.37 4.00 11.50
N ILE A 61 -0.57 4.32 10.61
CA ILE A 61 -0.41 5.44 9.68
C ILE A 61 -0.31 6.76 10.42
N GLU A 62 -1.17 7.00 11.41
CA GLU A 62 -1.12 8.23 12.21
C GLU A 62 0.27 8.41 12.83
N SER A 63 0.82 7.35 13.43
CA SER A 63 2.17 7.39 14.00
C SER A 63 3.25 7.64 12.94
N MET A 64 3.13 7.05 11.74
CA MET A 64 4.07 7.28 10.64
C MET A 64 3.99 8.71 10.10
N CYS A 65 2.78 9.24 9.91
CA CYS A 65 2.54 10.61 9.45
C CYS A 65 2.98 11.66 10.48
N GLN A 66 3.00 11.33 11.77
CA GLN A 66 3.60 12.18 12.81
C GLN A 66 5.13 12.22 12.72
N LYS A 67 5.75 11.10 12.38
CA LYS A 67 7.22 10.99 12.28
C LYS A 67 7.77 11.53 10.97
N GLU A 68 7.02 11.38 9.88
CA GLU A 68 7.44 11.75 8.53
C GLU A 68 6.39 12.69 7.87
N PRO A 69 6.63 14.01 7.89
CA PRO A 69 5.71 15.00 7.31
C PRO A 69 5.45 14.79 5.81
N GLN A 70 6.44 14.31 5.06
CA GLN A 70 6.28 14.05 3.63
C GLN A 70 5.22 12.97 3.36
N LEU A 71 5.17 11.95 4.21
CA LEU A 71 4.17 10.88 4.13
C LEU A 71 2.76 11.42 4.39
N LYS A 72 2.62 12.30 5.38
CA LYS A 72 1.35 12.97 5.69
C LYS A 72 0.86 13.80 4.50
N MET A 73 1.75 14.54 3.86
CA MET A 73 1.43 15.33 2.67
C MET A 73 1.02 14.43 1.50
N ALA A 74 1.77 13.37 1.22
CA ALA A 74 1.44 12.40 0.17
C ALA A 74 0.07 11.74 0.39
N GLN A 75 -0.24 11.38 1.64
CA GLN A 75 -1.53 10.84 2.02
C GLN A 75 -2.65 11.86 1.75
N GLN A 76 -2.47 13.10 2.20
CA GLN A 76 -3.48 14.15 2.04
C GLN A 76 -3.79 14.43 0.57
N LEU A 77 -2.76 14.63 -0.26
CA LEU A 77 -2.90 14.85 -1.70
C LEU A 77 -3.65 13.70 -2.39
N SER A 78 -3.33 12.46 -2.01
CA SER A 78 -4.00 11.28 -2.56
C SER A 78 -5.46 11.18 -2.15
N LEU A 79 -5.79 11.54 -0.90
CA LEU A 79 -7.15 11.58 -0.39
C LEU A 79 -7.98 12.66 -1.09
N ASP A 80 -7.42 13.84 -1.27
CA ASP A 80 -8.10 14.96 -1.91
C ASP A 80 -8.33 14.69 -3.40
N PHE A 81 -7.34 14.12 -4.09
CA PHE A 81 -7.51 13.65 -5.46
C PHE A 81 -8.61 12.60 -5.57
N TYR A 82 -8.65 11.61 -4.67
CA TYR A 82 -9.71 10.60 -4.68
C TYR A 82 -11.10 11.19 -4.37
N ARG A 83 -11.19 12.15 -3.44
CA ARG A 83 -12.43 12.87 -3.16
C ARG A 83 -12.92 13.60 -4.41
N MET A 84 -12.03 14.30 -5.11
CA MET A 84 -12.33 14.97 -6.38
C MET A 84 -12.87 13.98 -7.43
N LEU A 85 -12.23 12.81 -7.59
CA LEU A 85 -12.71 11.78 -8.52
C LEU A 85 -14.11 11.26 -8.14
N LYS A 86 -14.37 11.07 -6.85
CA LYS A 86 -15.66 10.57 -6.35
C LYS A 86 -16.78 11.59 -6.50
N THR A 87 -16.50 12.87 -6.25
CA THR A 87 -17.48 13.97 -6.43
C THR A 87 -17.62 14.40 -7.87
N LYS A 88 -16.78 13.88 -8.77
CA LYS A 88 -16.71 14.24 -10.19
C LYS A 88 -16.50 15.74 -10.42
N ASN A 89 -15.81 16.40 -9.49
CA ASN A 89 -15.65 17.84 -9.51
C ASN A 89 -14.52 18.27 -10.46
N LYS A 90 -14.89 18.59 -11.70
CA LYS A 90 -13.92 18.90 -12.78
C LYS A 90 -13.04 20.10 -12.47
N SER A 91 -13.56 21.13 -11.80
CA SER A 91 -12.81 22.35 -11.53
C SER A 91 -11.68 22.14 -10.52
N GLN A 92 -11.78 21.09 -9.69
CA GLN A 92 -10.75 20.73 -8.71
C GLN A 92 -9.61 19.89 -9.30
N LEU A 93 -9.71 19.40 -10.54
CA LEU A 93 -8.66 18.57 -11.15
C LEU A 93 -7.36 19.37 -11.34
N ASN A 94 -7.46 20.56 -11.95
CA ASN A 94 -6.31 21.43 -12.18
C ASN A 94 -5.70 21.94 -10.87
N GLN A 95 -6.55 22.24 -9.88
CA GLN A 95 -6.08 22.60 -8.54
C GLN A 95 -5.28 21.45 -7.91
N SER A 96 -5.76 20.21 -8.04
CA SER A 96 -5.06 19.03 -7.50
C SER A 96 -3.67 18.85 -8.12
N PHE A 97 -3.52 19.09 -9.44
CA PHE A 97 -2.20 19.06 -10.08
C PHE A 97 -1.28 20.18 -9.60
N THR A 98 -1.84 21.36 -9.36
CA THR A 98 -1.10 22.51 -8.81
C THR A 98 -0.61 22.23 -7.39
N ASP A 99 -1.47 21.67 -6.54
CA ASP A 99 -1.13 21.31 -5.16
C ASP A 99 -0.03 20.24 -5.11
N VAL A 100 -0.10 19.24 -6.00
CA VAL A 100 0.96 18.22 -6.13
C VAL A 100 2.26 18.84 -6.66
N SER A 101 2.20 19.76 -7.62
CA SER A 101 3.36 20.49 -8.12
C SER A 101 4.10 21.25 -7.01
N GLN A 102 3.36 21.86 -6.08
CA GLN A 102 3.92 22.63 -4.97
C GLN A 102 4.39 21.76 -3.78
N SER A 103 4.04 20.48 -3.75
CA SER A 103 4.32 19.58 -2.62
C SER A 103 5.80 19.22 -2.42
N GLY A 104 6.64 19.38 -3.45
CA GLY A 104 8.04 18.94 -3.44
C GLY A 104 8.22 17.42 -3.54
N LEU A 105 7.14 16.65 -3.70
CA LEU A 105 7.17 15.19 -3.83
C LEU A 105 7.40 14.78 -5.29
N ILE A 106 8.67 14.63 -5.68
CA ILE A 106 9.10 14.40 -7.07
C ILE A 106 8.36 13.24 -7.76
N ASP A 107 8.15 12.14 -7.05
CA ASP A 107 7.45 10.97 -7.61
C ASP A 107 5.98 11.27 -7.92
N LEU A 108 5.29 12.01 -7.03
CA LEU A 108 3.90 12.42 -7.27
C LEU A 108 3.81 13.51 -8.33
N GLN A 109 4.77 14.43 -8.37
CA GLN A 109 4.86 15.46 -9.42
C GLN A 109 4.98 14.83 -10.81
N ARG A 110 5.82 13.80 -10.96
CA ARG A 110 5.96 13.08 -12.23
C ARG A 110 4.64 12.42 -12.67
N VAL A 111 3.93 11.82 -11.73
CA VAL A 111 2.60 11.23 -11.99
C VAL A 111 1.60 12.31 -12.40
N ALA A 112 1.54 13.42 -11.64
CA ALA A 112 0.65 14.53 -11.95
C ALA A 112 0.92 15.12 -13.35
N ALA A 113 2.19 15.32 -13.71
CA ALA A 113 2.56 15.81 -15.05
C ALA A 113 2.09 14.87 -16.18
N SER A 114 2.21 13.55 -15.98
CA SER A 114 1.68 12.58 -16.95
C SER A 114 0.16 12.61 -17.05
N MET A 115 -0.54 12.80 -15.92
CA MET A 115 -2.00 12.93 -15.90
C MET A 115 -2.47 14.24 -16.52
N GLU A 116 -1.72 15.32 -16.32
CA GLU A 116 -2.01 16.64 -16.90
C GLU A 116 -1.89 16.61 -18.42
N ALA A 117 -0.91 15.87 -18.97
CA ALA A 117 -0.81 15.64 -20.42
C ALA A 117 -2.06 14.94 -20.99
N ASP A 118 -2.68 14.05 -20.20
CA ASP A 118 -3.90 13.33 -20.54
C ASP A 118 -5.17 13.98 -19.94
N ALA A 119 -5.12 15.25 -19.52
CA ALA A 119 -6.19 15.90 -18.77
C ALA A 119 -7.55 15.86 -19.48
N THR A 120 -7.58 16.00 -20.80
CA THR A 120 -8.82 15.92 -21.60
C THR A 120 -9.49 14.55 -21.48
N ALA A 121 -8.71 13.47 -21.56
CA ALA A 121 -9.19 12.11 -21.38
C ALA A 121 -9.67 11.85 -19.95
N ILE A 122 -8.95 12.39 -18.95
CA ILE A 122 -9.35 12.29 -17.54
C ILE A 122 -10.64 13.06 -17.27
N HIS A 123 -10.79 14.26 -17.84
CA HIS A 123 -12.02 15.05 -17.74
C HIS A 123 -13.23 14.29 -18.30
N GLU A 124 -13.08 13.67 -19.47
CA GLU A 124 -14.14 12.82 -20.04
C GLU A 124 -14.40 11.58 -19.19
N ALA A 125 -13.36 10.93 -18.67
CA ALA A 125 -13.51 9.77 -17.79
C ALA A 125 -14.29 10.10 -16.50
N ILE A 126 -14.10 11.30 -15.94
CA ILE A 126 -14.84 11.79 -14.76
C ILE A 126 -16.32 12.08 -15.12
N SER A 127 -16.53 12.71 -16.28
CA SER A 127 -17.84 13.21 -16.72
C SER A 127 -18.75 12.12 -17.25
N SER A 128 -18.16 11.14 -17.92
CA SER A 128 -18.89 10.09 -18.63
C SER A 128 -19.62 9.16 -17.66
N ARG A 129 -20.74 8.64 -18.14
CA ARG A 129 -21.44 7.50 -17.51
C ARG A 129 -20.79 6.16 -17.87
N TRP A 130 -20.00 6.14 -18.93
CA TRP A 130 -19.35 4.94 -19.45
C TRP A 130 -17.93 4.84 -18.91
N SER A 131 -17.52 3.64 -18.53
CA SER A 131 -16.14 3.35 -18.12
C SER A 131 -15.50 2.38 -19.10
N ASN A 132 -14.18 2.47 -19.26
CA ASN A 132 -13.40 1.52 -20.04
C ASN A 132 -13.24 0.15 -19.35
N GLY A 133 -13.80 -0.05 -18.16
CA GLY A 133 -13.60 -1.27 -17.37
C GLY A 133 -14.04 -2.56 -18.07
N VAL A 134 -15.15 -2.54 -18.80
CA VAL A 134 -15.63 -3.71 -19.56
C VAL A 134 -14.67 -4.04 -20.70
N VAL A 135 -14.24 -3.02 -21.46
CA VAL A 135 -13.30 -3.17 -22.57
C VAL A 135 -11.95 -3.68 -22.05
N GLU A 136 -11.43 -3.10 -20.97
CA GLU A 136 -10.20 -3.56 -20.30
C GLU A 136 -10.32 -5.00 -19.80
N GLY A 137 -11.49 -5.39 -19.29
CA GLY A 137 -11.80 -6.78 -18.91
C GLY A 137 -11.65 -7.74 -20.09
N HIS A 138 -12.24 -7.41 -21.25
CA HIS A 138 -12.09 -8.20 -22.47
C HIS A 138 -10.64 -8.25 -22.96
N VAL A 139 -9.93 -7.11 -22.94
CA VAL A 139 -8.51 -7.04 -23.30
C VAL A 139 -7.67 -7.89 -22.35
N ASN A 140 -7.95 -7.90 -21.05
CA ASN A 140 -7.26 -8.73 -20.08
C ASN A 140 -7.53 -10.22 -20.30
N ARG A 141 -8.77 -10.61 -20.60
CA ARG A 141 -9.11 -11.99 -21.00
C ARG A 141 -8.34 -12.43 -22.25
N LEU A 142 -8.26 -11.57 -23.26
CA LEU A 142 -7.48 -11.82 -24.48
C LEU A 142 -5.99 -11.97 -24.17
N LYS A 143 -5.42 -11.06 -23.37
CA LYS A 143 -4.01 -11.13 -22.94
C LYS A 143 -3.74 -12.41 -22.16
N MET A 144 -4.66 -12.85 -21.30
CA MET A 144 -4.55 -14.11 -20.57
C MET A 144 -4.53 -15.31 -21.51
N LEU A 145 -5.47 -15.41 -22.44
CA LEU A 145 -5.50 -16.49 -23.45
C LEU A 145 -4.20 -16.53 -24.26
N LYS A 146 -3.69 -15.37 -24.68
CA LYS A 146 -2.41 -15.28 -25.39
C LYS A 146 -1.22 -15.75 -24.52
N ARG A 147 -1.21 -15.40 -23.23
CA ARG A 147 -0.18 -15.84 -22.26
C ARG A 147 -0.22 -17.34 -21.98
N GLN A 148 -1.42 -17.93 -21.86
CA GLN A 148 -1.58 -19.39 -21.75
C GLN A 148 -1.03 -20.16 -22.96
N MET A 149 -0.93 -19.49 -24.10
CA MET A 149 -0.40 -20.04 -25.35
C MET A 149 1.03 -19.59 -25.65
N TYR A 150 1.76 -19.11 -24.62
CA TYR A 150 3.14 -18.65 -24.73
C TYR A 150 3.36 -17.60 -25.84
N GLY A 151 2.35 -16.77 -26.11
CA GLY A 151 2.41 -15.76 -27.16
C GLY A 151 2.27 -16.28 -28.60
N ARG A 152 2.14 -17.60 -28.81
CA ARG A 152 2.11 -18.24 -30.13
C ARG A 152 0.73 -18.24 -30.81
N ALA A 153 -0.26 -17.63 -30.17
CA ALA A 153 -1.61 -17.54 -30.73
C ALA A 153 -1.70 -16.35 -31.70
N GLY A 154 -1.77 -16.66 -33.00
CA GLY A 154 -2.15 -15.70 -34.04
C GLY A 154 -3.63 -15.30 -33.95
N PHE A 155 -4.05 -14.33 -34.76
CA PHE A 155 -5.40 -13.77 -34.72
C PHE A 155 -6.50 -14.84 -34.87
N GLU A 156 -6.39 -15.71 -35.86
CA GLU A 156 -7.37 -16.78 -36.11
C GLU A 156 -7.55 -17.72 -34.91
N LEU A 157 -6.46 -18.07 -34.24
CA LEU A 157 -6.48 -18.97 -33.10
C LEU A 157 -7.06 -18.29 -31.84
N LEU A 158 -6.73 -17.01 -31.62
CA LEU A 158 -7.35 -16.21 -30.57
C LEU A 158 -8.85 -16.04 -30.82
N ARG A 159 -9.25 -15.73 -32.06
CA ARG A 159 -10.65 -15.58 -32.46
C ARG A 159 -11.45 -16.85 -32.18
N ARG A 160 -10.94 -18.02 -32.57
CA ARG A 160 -11.58 -19.32 -32.28
C ARG A 160 -11.75 -19.55 -30.77
N ARG A 161 -10.72 -19.29 -29.95
CA ARG A 161 -10.83 -19.49 -28.49
C ARG A 161 -11.76 -18.50 -27.77
N VAL A 162 -11.96 -17.31 -28.34
CA VAL A 162 -12.84 -16.30 -27.76
C VAL A 162 -14.29 -16.55 -28.16
N MET A 163 -14.53 -16.89 -29.43
CA MET A 163 -15.87 -17.12 -29.99
C MET A 163 -16.41 -18.53 -29.73
N SER A 164 -15.53 -19.50 -29.46
CA SER A 164 -15.87 -20.84 -28.99
C SER A 164 -15.40 -20.98 -27.55
N PRO A 165 -16.15 -20.45 -26.56
CA PRO A 165 -15.90 -20.83 -25.19
C PRO A 165 -16.07 -22.35 -25.13
N LEU A 166 -14.97 -23.07 -24.89
CA LEU A 166 -15.04 -24.48 -24.51
C LEU A 166 -16.02 -24.56 -23.32
N ALA A 167 -17.11 -25.31 -23.49
CA ALA A 167 -17.97 -25.73 -22.39
C ALA A 167 -17.17 -26.51 -21.36
#